data_AF-A0A4Z0Z444-F1
#
_entry.id   AF-A0A4Z0Z444-F1
#
_cell.length_a   1.000
_cell.length_b   1.000
_cell.length_c   1.000
_cell.angle_alpha   90.00
_cell.angle_beta   90.00
_cell.angle_gamma   90.00
#
_symmetry.space_group_name_H-M   'P 1'
#
loop_
_entity.id
_entity.type
_entity.pdbx_description
1 polymer ?
#
loop_
_entity_poly.entity_id
_entity_poly.type
_entity_poly.pdbx_seq_one_letter_code
_entity_poly.pdbx_strand_id
1 'polypeptide(L)'
;MDSLPPELLSRIASFLPSTADLISMRLVNRQYAAIAFRPLFGLLRFSGRRQDEAPPWNFGPAPEAALPRGHVGRTRTVEFGKLPEVVDEILGSSLARYTKTFIFEPAYYRERFWQDYLIQLENEMHEPVDEVEFGPDDDSDGDDWEAAIERVLEHRRTRPEREANIIDAAQTTWNEKIAEQKLNEEAVAVALTRLFQAMKFLKKIEIRPWEFDGRLLFPGLESCVSYGIDVQRRGSFPSTRFLEIIAQALHAADRRIKHLNISEFFADHLHDSSATRHLFTGLQHIRMDVIHVEFLADEARKAQVLVDLFKCAQPTLQRLSIVAGGDGADEAGETPLVFPQLEFVRLGGLILSTPPLVRFLRAQPNLKRLEFSNIYLSTPDAGWPSLVEALPTSVESWKVSGPLGHEPVNADGPTAYNWMTTWIPQELPPTSGWKAIPRKYGTYFARAS
;
A
#
# COMPACT_ATOMS: atom_id res chain seq x y z
N MET A 1 -33.21 -27.94 -6.38
CA MET A 1 -32.87 -26.60 -5.87
C MET A 1 -31.54 -26.23 -6.47
N ASP A 2 -31.53 -25.27 -7.39
CA ASP A 2 -30.30 -24.80 -8.00
C ASP A 2 -29.45 -24.09 -6.95
N SER A 3 -28.22 -24.55 -6.74
CA SER A 3 -27.33 -23.96 -5.75
C SER A 3 -26.87 -22.59 -6.24
N LEU A 4 -26.98 -21.58 -5.37
CA LEU A 4 -26.47 -20.25 -5.67
C LEU A 4 -24.96 -20.32 -6.02
N PRO A 5 -24.46 -19.47 -6.95
CA PRO A 5 -23.05 -19.44 -7.30
C PRO A 5 -22.17 -19.25 -6.05
N PRO A 6 -21.02 -19.95 -5.94
CA PRO A 6 -20.12 -19.84 -4.79
C PRO A 6 -19.71 -18.41 -4.44
N GLU A 7 -19.59 -17.55 -5.44
CA GLU A 7 -19.26 -16.13 -5.30
C GLU A 7 -20.39 -15.35 -4.62
N LEU A 8 -21.64 -15.62 -5.02
CA LEU A 8 -22.82 -14.99 -4.44
C LEU A 8 -23.05 -15.48 -3.01
N LEU A 9 -22.79 -16.75 -2.75
CA LEU A 9 -22.87 -17.32 -1.40
C LEU A 9 -21.77 -16.80 -0.48
N SER A 10 -20.54 -16.65 -0.98
CA SER A 10 -19.45 -15.98 -0.25
C SER A 10 -19.82 -14.55 0.07
N ARG A 11 -20.50 -13.86 -0.85
CA ARG A 11 -21.04 -12.53 -0.62
C ARG A 11 -22.09 -12.59 0.49
N ILE A 12 -23.12 -13.42 0.42
CA ILE A 12 -24.16 -13.53 1.47
C ILE A 12 -23.54 -13.84 2.85
N ALA A 13 -22.60 -14.78 2.93
CA ALA A 13 -21.92 -15.10 4.19
C ALA A 13 -21.14 -13.92 4.78
N SER A 14 -20.70 -12.95 3.97
CA SER A 14 -20.06 -11.73 4.47
C SER A 14 -21.01 -10.76 5.15
N PHE A 15 -22.30 -10.85 4.85
CA PHE A 15 -23.35 -10.04 5.47
C PHE A 15 -23.89 -10.67 6.76
N LEU A 16 -23.47 -11.88 7.12
CA LEU A 16 -23.92 -12.48 8.37
C LEU A 16 -23.25 -11.81 9.57
N PRO A 17 -24.05 -11.20 10.47
CA PRO A 17 -23.58 -10.27 11.48
C PRO A 17 -22.95 -10.96 12.69
N SER A 18 -22.93 -12.30 12.75
CA SER A 18 -22.46 -13.02 13.92
C SER A 18 -21.62 -14.26 13.59
N THR A 19 -20.63 -14.50 14.46
CA THR A 19 -19.85 -15.74 14.47
C THR A 19 -20.74 -16.98 14.60
N ALA A 20 -21.86 -16.86 15.33
CA ALA A 20 -22.80 -17.94 15.54
C ALA A 20 -23.54 -18.32 14.24
N ASP A 21 -23.91 -17.34 13.42
CA ASP A 21 -24.57 -17.59 12.13
C ASP A 21 -23.62 -18.25 11.13
N LEU A 22 -22.36 -17.82 11.10
CA LEU A 22 -21.33 -18.44 10.27
C LEU A 22 -20.96 -19.85 10.74
N ILE A 23 -20.91 -20.10 12.05
CA ILE A 23 -20.73 -21.45 12.60
C ILE A 23 -21.94 -22.33 12.22
N SER A 24 -23.15 -21.80 12.32
CA SER A 24 -24.37 -22.50 11.95
C SER A 24 -24.38 -22.84 10.45
N MET A 25 -24.01 -21.88 9.58
CA MET A 25 -23.82 -22.12 8.14
C MET A 25 -22.81 -23.23 7.86
N ARG A 26 -21.69 -23.27 8.60
CA ARG A 26 -20.68 -24.31 8.44
C ARG A 26 -21.23 -25.72 8.70
N LEU A 27 -22.22 -25.84 9.58
CA LEU A 27 -22.83 -27.13 9.93
C LEU A 27 -23.91 -27.59 8.93
N VAL A 28 -24.36 -26.72 8.02
CA VAL A 28 -25.46 -27.04 7.07
C VAL A 28 -25.03 -28.05 6.02
N ASN A 29 -23.98 -27.77 5.24
CA ASN A 29 -23.44 -28.69 4.24
C ASN A 29 -22.01 -28.31 3.82
N ARG A 30 -21.37 -29.14 2.98
CA ARG A 30 -19.99 -28.93 2.51
C ARG A 30 -19.78 -27.62 1.75
N GLN A 31 -20.77 -27.18 0.96
CA GLN A 31 -20.69 -25.93 0.19
C GLN A 31 -20.69 -24.72 1.13
N TYR A 32 -21.66 -24.63 2.04
CA TYR A 32 -21.72 -23.56 3.04
C TYR A 32 -20.55 -23.58 4.02
N ALA A 33 -20.03 -24.77 4.37
CA ALA A 33 -18.81 -24.90 5.14
C ALA A 33 -17.59 -24.28 4.45
N ALA A 34 -17.43 -24.51 3.14
CA ALA A 34 -16.32 -23.91 2.38
C ALA A 34 -16.44 -22.38 2.29
N ILE A 35 -17.67 -21.88 2.15
CA ILE A 35 -18.00 -20.45 2.11
C ILE A 35 -17.79 -19.76 3.46
N ALA A 36 -18.24 -20.36 4.56
CA ALA A 36 -18.09 -19.81 5.91
C ALA A 36 -16.64 -19.90 6.42
N PHE A 37 -15.83 -20.84 5.91
CA PHE A 37 -14.47 -21.09 6.38
C PHE A 37 -13.56 -19.87 6.23
N ARG A 38 -13.57 -19.20 5.08
CA ARG A 38 -12.70 -18.05 4.84
C ARG A 38 -12.99 -16.85 5.77
N PRO A 39 -14.24 -16.40 5.95
CA PRO A 39 -14.61 -15.45 6.99
C PRO A 39 -14.17 -15.91 8.38
N LEU A 40 -14.55 -17.13 8.76
CA LEU A 40 -14.37 -17.60 10.13
C LEU A 40 -12.92 -17.77 10.53
N PHE A 41 -12.09 -18.22 9.60
CA PHE A 41 -10.82 -18.85 9.91
C PHE A 41 -9.68 -18.46 8.97
N GLY A 42 -9.95 -17.96 7.76
CA GLY A 42 -8.91 -17.75 6.74
C GLY A 42 -8.17 -16.42 6.85
N LEU A 43 -8.87 -15.36 7.28
CA LEU A 43 -8.37 -13.99 7.32
C LEU A 43 -8.68 -13.32 8.66
N LEU A 44 -7.65 -12.76 9.28
CA LEU A 44 -7.76 -11.88 10.44
C LEU A 44 -7.22 -10.49 10.08
N ARG A 45 -7.97 -9.44 10.38
CA ARG A 45 -7.60 -8.05 10.13
C ARG A 45 -7.70 -7.24 11.41
N PHE A 46 -6.61 -6.56 11.77
CA PHE A 46 -6.60 -5.50 12.78
C PHE A 46 -6.57 -4.16 12.06
N SER A 47 -7.66 -3.41 12.19
CA SER A 47 -7.89 -2.13 11.53
C SER A 47 -8.07 -1.03 12.56
N GLY A 48 -7.42 0.10 12.38
CA GLY A 48 -7.81 1.34 13.03
C GLY A 48 -9.19 1.74 12.54
N ARG A 49 -9.97 2.41 13.39
CA ARG A 49 -11.35 2.76 13.08
C ARG A 49 -11.38 3.85 12.00
N ARG A 50 -12.28 3.71 11.01
CA ARG A 50 -13.01 4.84 10.37
C ARG A 50 -14.21 5.12 11.27
N GLN A 51 -14.22 6.24 12.00
CA GLN A 51 -15.17 6.42 13.12
C GLN A 51 -16.58 6.86 12.70
N ASP A 52 -16.81 7.08 11.41
CA ASP A 52 -18.09 7.28 10.75
C ASP A 52 -18.82 5.98 10.41
N GLU A 53 -18.12 4.85 10.35
CA GLU A 53 -18.77 3.57 10.17
C GLU A 53 -19.23 3.03 11.53
N ALA A 54 -20.48 2.55 11.57
CA ALA A 54 -20.94 1.66 12.64
C ALA A 54 -19.85 0.59 12.81
N PRO A 55 -19.42 0.28 14.05
CA PRO A 55 -18.26 -0.58 14.23
C PRO A 55 -18.50 -1.85 13.43
N PRO A 56 -17.47 -2.48 12.83
CA PRO A 56 -17.61 -3.85 12.40
C PRO A 56 -17.74 -4.70 13.68
N TRP A 57 -18.82 -4.53 14.44
CA TRP A 57 -19.14 -5.39 15.55
C TRP A 57 -19.34 -6.75 14.92
N ASN A 58 -18.39 -7.63 15.24
CA ASN A 58 -18.50 -9.06 15.08
C ASN A 58 -18.80 -9.53 13.65
N PHE A 59 -18.01 -9.11 12.67
CA PHE A 59 -18.24 -9.41 11.25
C PHE A 59 -19.52 -8.80 10.68
N GLY A 60 -19.35 -7.81 9.81
CA GLY A 60 -20.43 -7.24 9.04
C GLY A 60 -19.88 -6.37 7.92
N PRO A 61 -20.71 -5.95 6.95
CA PRO A 61 -20.28 -5.54 5.62
C PRO A 61 -19.97 -4.05 5.58
N ALA A 62 -18.74 -3.70 5.18
CA ALA A 62 -18.43 -2.34 4.77
C ALA A 62 -19.03 -2.04 3.39
N PRO A 63 -19.40 -0.79 3.08
CA PRO A 63 -19.81 -0.37 1.75
C PRO A 63 -18.72 -0.71 0.71
N GLU A 64 -19.19 -1.20 -0.44
CA GLU A 64 -18.45 -1.94 -1.47
C GLU A 64 -17.24 -1.20 -2.10
N ALA A 65 -17.05 0.09 -1.79
CA ALA A 65 -15.96 0.92 -2.30
C ALA A 65 -14.64 0.81 -1.51
N ALA A 66 -14.68 0.40 -0.25
CA ALA A 66 -13.51 0.39 0.64
C ALA A 66 -12.84 -1.00 0.82
N LEU A 67 -13.40 -2.05 0.21
CA LEU A 67 -12.85 -3.41 0.27
C LEU A 67 -12.54 -3.93 -1.13
N PRO A 68 -11.30 -4.37 -1.42
CA PRO A 68 -11.01 -5.00 -2.70
C PRO A 68 -11.89 -6.25 -2.86
N ARG A 69 -12.63 -6.32 -3.98
CA ARG A 69 -13.56 -7.39 -4.35
C ARG A 69 -13.06 -8.77 -3.88
N GLY A 70 -13.84 -9.46 -3.05
CA GLY A 70 -13.64 -10.88 -2.72
C GLY A 70 -12.91 -11.23 -1.41
N HIS A 71 -12.88 -10.33 -0.41
CA HIS A 71 -12.16 -10.57 0.86
C HIS A 71 -13.09 -10.51 2.08
N VAL A 72 -13.83 -11.60 2.31
CA VAL A 72 -14.64 -11.79 3.51
C VAL A 72 -13.75 -12.38 4.63
N GLY A 73 -13.62 -11.70 5.77
CA GLY A 73 -12.73 -12.07 6.89
C GLY A 73 -13.12 -11.42 8.23
N ARG A 74 -12.49 -11.85 9.34
CA ARG A 74 -12.67 -11.23 10.68
C ARG A 74 -11.94 -9.89 10.70
N THR A 75 -12.65 -8.77 10.75
CA THR A 75 -12.05 -7.47 11.06
C THR A 75 -12.32 -7.13 12.52
N ARG A 76 -11.27 -6.73 13.25
CA ARG A 76 -11.37 -6.11 14.56
C ARG A 76 -10.86 -4.69 14.47
N THR A 77 -11.65 -3.78 15.03
CA THR A 77 -11.20 -2.41 15.25
C THR A 77 -10.24 -2.39 16.43
N VAL A 78 -9.02 -1.91 16.22
CA VAL A 78 -7.95 -1.98 17.23
C VAL A 78 -7.15 -0.68 17.24
N GLU A 79 -6.97 -0.13 18.44
CA GLU A 79 -5.94 0.88 18.71
C GLU A 79 -4.63 0.16 19.03
N PHE A 80 -3.51 0.67 18.51
CA PHE A 80 -2.21 0.03 18.65
C PHE A 80 -1.86 -0.25 20.13
N GLY A 81 -2.08 0.73 21.02
CA GLY A 81 -1.85 0.58 22.46
C GLY A 81 -2.71 -0.48 23.15
N LYS A 82 -3.81 -0.91 22.54
CA LYS A 82 -4.76 -1.90 23.08
C LYS A 82 -4.69 -3.28 22.42
N LEU A 83 -3.69 -3.51 21.57
CA LEU A 83 -3.48 -4.81 20.94
C LEU A 83 -3.44 -5.99 21.93
N PRO A 84 -2.83 -5.89 23.14
CA PRO A 84 -2.78 -6.99 24.08
C PRO A 84 -4.17 -7.54 24.45
N GLU A 85 -5.12 -6.66 24.77
CA GLU A 85 -6.49 -7.01 25.14
C GLU A 85 -7.21 -7.76 24.00
N VAL A 86 -7.07 -7.24 22.77
CA VAL A 86 -7.69 -7.82 21.59
C VAL A 86 -7.09 -9.18 21.24
N VAL A 87 -5.78 -9.33 21.41
CA VAL A 87 -5.09 -10.60 21.18
C VAL A 87 -5.59 -11.67 22.15
N ASP A 88 -5.75 -11.35 23.44
CA ASP A 88 -6.23 -12.31 24.44
C ASP A 88 -7.63 -12.84 24.09
N GLU A 89 -8.54 -11.96 23.62
CA GLU A 89 -9.86 -12.35 23.12
C GLU A 89 -9.77 -13.33 21.92
N ILE A 90 -8.88 -13.06 20.97
CA ILE A 90 -8.73 -13.85 19.75
C ILE A 90 -8.10 -15.21 20.04
N LEU A 91 -7.17 -15.26 20.99
CA LEU A 91 -6.60 -16.52 21.47
C LEU A 91 -7.66 -17.37 22.18
N GLY A 92 -8.53 -16.74 22.99
CA GLY A 92 -9.64 -17.43 23.67
C GLY A 92 -10.67 -18.04 22.71
N SER A 93 -10.88 -17.45 21.53
CA SER A 93 -11.87 -17.90 20.54
C SER A 93 -11.35 -18.93 19.52
N SER A 94 -10.11 -19.42 19.67
CA SER A 94 -9.45 -20.41 18.78
C SER A 94 -9.29 -19.99 17.31
N LEU A 95 -9.55 -18.73 16.98
CA LEU A 95 -9.54 -18.22 15.59
C LEU A 95 -8.14 -18.12 15.01
N ALA A 96 -7.18 -17.72 15.85
CA ALA A 96 -5.78 -17.59 15.47
C ALA A 96 -5.27 -18.88 14.82
N ARG A 97 -5.65 -20.05 15.35
CA ARG A 97 -5.17 -21.36 14.90
C ARG A 97 -5.29 -21.59 13.40
N TYR A 98 -6.37 -21.10 12.79
CA TYR A 98 -6.70 -21.39 11.41
C TYR A 98 -6.31 -20.27 10.43
N THR A 99 -5.88 -19.12 10.95
CA THR A 99 -5.59 -17.91 10.16
C THR A 99 -4.49 -18.18 9.14
N LYS A 100 -4.77 -17.87 7.88
CA LYS A 100 -3.81 -17.98 6.76
C LYS A 100 -3.27 -16.62 6.31
N THR A 101 -4.08 -15.59 6.44
CA THR A 101 -3.75 -14.20 6.08
C THR A 101 -4.01 -13.30 7.27
N PHE A 102 -3.02 -12.47 7.61
CA PHE A 102 -3.13 -11.44 8.62
C PHE A 102 -2.95 -10.07 7.98
N ILE A 103 -3.90 -9.16 8.21
CA ILE A 103 -3.85 -7.76 7.76
C ILE A 103 -3.68 -6.89 9.00
N PHE A 104 -2.69 -5.99 8.98
CA PHE A 104 -2.31 -5.16 10.12
C PHE A 104 -2.21 -3.69 9.71
N GLU A 105 -3.14 -2.91 10.24
CA GLU A 105 -3.29 -1.47 10.04
C GLU A 105 -4.04 -0.86 11.25
N PRO A 106 -3.59 -1.11 12.50
CA PRO A 106 -4.26 -0.61 13.69
C PRO A 106 -4.22 0.92 13.76
N ALA A 107 -5.14 1.52 14.53
CA ALA A 107 -5.12 2.96 14.76
C ALA A 107 -3.83 3.32 15.50
N TYR A 108 -3.06 4.25 14.94
CA TYR A 108 -1.75 4.64 15.42
C TYR A 108 -1.64 6.15 15.50
N TYR A 109 -1.64 6.65 16.72
CA TYR A 109 -1.61 8.07 17.04
C TYR A 109 -0.16 8.57 16.98
N ARG A 110 0.12 9.46 16.04
CA ARG A 110 1.48 9.93 15.72
C ARG A 110 1.87 11.15 16.55
N GLU A 111 3.09 11.16 17.06
CA GLU A 111 3.63 12.39 17.67
C GLU A 111 3.69 13.54 16.67
N ARG A 112 3.36 14.73 17.18
CA ARG A 112 3.37 15.99 16.46
C ARG A 112 2.37 16.14 15.31
N PHE A 113 1.40 15.23 15.19
CA PHE A 113 0.38 15.29 14.13
C PHE A 113 -0.33 16.65 14.06
N TRP A 114 -0.81 17.16 15.21
CA TRP A 114 -1.51 18.44 15.26
C TRP A 114 -0.61 19.65 14.95
N GLN A 115 0.67 19.59 15.33
CA GLN A 115 1.63 20.61 14.93
C GLN A 115 1.80 20.64 13.41
N ASP A 116 1.95 19.47 12.77
CA ASP A 116 2.09 19.40 11.32
C ASP A 116 0.82 19.87 10.60
N TYR A 117 -0.36 19.57 11.15
CA TYR A 117 -1.64 20.07 10.64
C TYR A 117 -1.74 21.59 10.74
N LEU A 118 -1.34 22.20 11.86
CA LEU A 118 -1.33 23.66 12.02
C LEU A 118 -0.40 24.33 11.00
N ILE A 119 0.78 23.75 10.74
CA ILE A 119 1.69 24.28 9.71
C ILE A 119 1.07 24.10 8.31
N GLN A 120 0.32 23.02 8.05
CA GLN A 120 -0.44 22.90 6.80
C GLN A 120 -1.49 24.00 6.65
N LEU A 121 -2.26 24.29 7.69
CA LEU A 121 -3.22 25.39 7.64
C LEU A 121 -2.51 26.73 7.35
N GLU A 122 -1.37 26.98 7.98
CA GLU A 122 -0.55 28.18 7.73
C GLU A 122 -0.05 28.24 6.27
N ASN A 123 0.40 27.12 5.70
CA ASN A 123 0.78 27.08 4.29
C ASN A 123 -0.40 27.35 3.35
N GLU A 124 -1.55 26.72 3.60
CA GLU A 124 -2.76 26.88 2.79
C GLU A 124 -3.22 28.36 2.76
N MET A 125 -3.02 29.13 3.84
CA MET A 125 -3.29 30.57 3.89
C MET A 125 -2.50 31.40 2.85
N HIS A 126 -1.36 30.89 2.41
CA HIS A 126 -0.43 31.56 1.50
C HIS A 126 -0.40 30.92 0.10
N GLU A 127 -1.06 29.78 -0.10
CA GLU A 127 -1.11 29.13 -1.40
C GLU A 127 -1.98 29.93 -2.39
N PRO A 128 -1.54 30.05 -3.66
CA PRO A 128 -2.36 30.67 -4.70
C PRO A 128 -3.66 29.88 -4.90
N VAL A 129 -4.66 30.55 -5.47
CA VAL A 129 -5.94 29.93 -5.81
C VAL A 129 -5.91 29.61 -7.30
N ASP A 130 -5.67 28.34 -7.63
CA ASP A 130 -5.47 27.89 -9.02
C ASP A 130 -6.78 27.79 -9.81
N GLU A 131 -7.89 27.37 -9.17
CA GLU A 131 -9.23 27.26 -9.77
C GLU A 131 -10.32 27.62 -8.74
N VAL A 132 -11.39 28.30 -9.18
CA VAL A 132 -12.56 28.62 -8.35
C VAL A 132 -13.81 28.06 -9.05
N GLU A 133 -14.56 27.20 -8.36
CA GLU A 133 -15.86 26.72 -8.86
C GLU A 133 -16.94 27.77 -8.65
N PHE A 134 -17.57 28.24 -9.74
CA PHE A 134 -18.74 29.12 -9.69
C PHE A 134 -20.01 28.27 -9.61
N GLY A 135 -20.98 28.74 -8.82
CA GLY A 135 -22.26 28.04 -8.68
C GLY A 135 -23.09 28.09 -9.95
N PRO A 136 -24.04 27.16 -10.15
CA PRO A 136 -24.92 27.13 -11.33
C PRO A 136 -25.89 28.33 -11.43
N ASP A 137 -25.91 29.22 -10.44
CA ASP A 137 -26.72 30.44 -10.42
C ASP A 137 -25.89 31.72 -10.69
N ASP A 138 -24.58 31.63 -10.94
CA ASP A 138 -23.70 32.76 -11.29
C ASP A 138 -23.79 33.07 -12.80
N ASP A 139 -25.00 33.44 -13.26
CA ASP A 139 -25.25 34.05 -14.59
C ASP A 139 -24.84 35.54 -14.60
N SER A 140 -23.71 35.87 -13.99
CA SER A 140 -23.15 37.22 -13.97
C SER A 140 -22.09 37.31 -15.06
N ASP A 141 -22.41 38.04 -16.12
CA ASP A 141 -21.45 38.58 -17.08
C ASP A 141 -20.20 39.07 -16.34
N GLY A 142 -19.03 38.62 -16.81
CA GLY A 142 -17.80 38.55 -16.02
C GLY A 142 -17.43 39.82 -15.27
N ASP A 143 -17.06 39.67 -13.99
CA ASP A 143 -16.12 40.50 -13.23
C ASP A 143 -16.20 40.21 -11.72
N ASP A 144 -16.09 38.95 -11.28
CA ASP A 144 -15.84 38.71 -9.84
C ASP A 144 -14.91 37.54 -9.52
N TRP A 145 -13.95 37.28 -10.40
CA TRP A 145 -12.85 36.36 -10.10
C TRP A 145 -12.04 36.85 -8.92
N GLU A 146 -11.82 38.16 -8.81
CA GLU A 146 -11.07 38.76 -7.70
C GLU A 146 -11.76 38.59 -6.35
N ALA A 147 -13.07 38.86 -6.21
CA ALA A 147 -13.73 38.61 -4.92
C ALA A 147 -14.05 37.14 -4.69
N ALA A 148 -14.15 36.29 -5.72
CA ALA A 148 -14.20 34.84 -5.53
C ALA A 148 -12.88 34.30 -4.97
N ILE A 149 -11.73 34.76 -5.50
CA ILE A 149 -10.40 34.46 -4.96
C ILE A 149 -10.24 35.02 -3.55
N GLU A 150 -10.63 36.28 -3.29
CA GLU A 150 -10.51 36.88 -1.97
C GLU A 150 -11.41 36.18 -0.94
N ARG A 151 -12.61 35.70 -1.33
CA ARG A 151 -13.45 34.86 -0.47
C ARG A 151 -12.75 33.55 -0.07
N VAL A 152 -12.09 32.89 -1.02
CA VAL A 152 -11.32 31.68 -0.75
C VAL A 152 -10.14 31.98 0.19
N LEU A 153 -9.38 33.05 -0.09
CA LEU A 153 -8.25 33.45 0.74
C LEU A 153 -8.68 33.83 2.16
N GLU A 154 -9.77 34.58 2.31
CA GLU A 154 -10.30 34.96 3.63
C GLU A 154 -10.84 33.75 4.40
N HIS A 155 -11.50 32.83 3.71
CA HIS A 155 -11.91 31.55 4.29
C HIS A 155 -10.69 30.76 4.79
N ARG A 156 -9.60 30.70 4.01
CA ARG A 156 -8.34 30.05 4.43
C ARG A 156 -7.69 30.77 5.62
N ARG A 157 -7.64 32.11 5.63
CA ARG A 157 -7.05 32.92 6.71
C ARG A 157 -7.76 32.76 8.04
N THR A 158 -9.08 32.68 8.04
CA THR A 158 -9.90 32.56 9.27
C THR A 158 -9.99 31.12 9.78
N ARG A 159 -9.55 30.14 9.00
CA ARG A 159 -9.72 28.72 9.32
C ARG A 159 -8.96 28.25 10.57
N PRO A 160 -7.68 28.63 10.82
CA PRO A 160 -7.00 28.26 12.06
C PRO A 160 -7.76 28.67 13.31
N GLU A 161 -8.34 29.87 13.32
CA GLU A 161 -9.13 30.38 14.45
C GLU A 161 -10.45 29.62 14.61
N ARG A 162 -11.13 29.29 13.50
CA ARG A 162 -12.37 28.51 13.50
C ARG A 162 -12.17 27.10 14.05
N GLU A 163 -11.04 26.47 13.72
CA GLU A 163 -10.73 25.11 14.13
C GLU A 163 -9.99 25.00 15.48
N ALA A 164 -9.48 26.12 16.04
CA ALA A 164 -8.61 26.12 17.22
C ALA A 164 -9.14 25.32 18.42
N ASN A 165 -10.39 25.58 18.83
CA ASN A 165 -11.00 24.88 19.96
C ASN A 165 -11.13 23.36 19.72
N ILE A 166 -11.38 22.98 18.47
CA ILE A 166 -11.53 21.57 18.07
C ILE A 166 -10.17 20.89 18.07
N ILE A 167 -9.15 21.57 17.55
CA ILE A 167 -7.76 21.10 17.54
C ILE A 167 -7.24 20.90 18.97
N ASP A 168 -7.48 21.84 19.89
CA ASP A 168 -7.03 21.75 21.28
C ASP A 168 -7.66 20.55 22.02
N ALA A 169 -8.97 20.36 21.83
CA ALA A 169 -9.68 19.20 22.39
C ALA A 169 -9.13 17.89 21.81
N ALA A 170 -8.94 17.84 20.49
CA ALA A 170 -8.42 16.69 19.79
C ALA A 170 -6.98 16.36 20.18
N GLN A 171 -6.14 17.38 20.41
CA GLN A 171 -4.74 17.22 20.82
C GLN A 171 -4.62 16.60 22.20
N THR A 172 -5.52 16.93 23.12
CA THR A 172 -5.53 16.32 24.47
C THR A 172 -5.75 14.80 24.37
N THR A 173 -6.81 14.37 23.69
CA THR A 173 -7.08 12.93 23.47
C THR A 173 -5.94 12.26 22.70
N TRP A 174 -5.36 12.93 21.72
CA TRP A 174 -4.26 12.40 20.93
C TRP A 174 -3.00 12.14 21.77
N ASN A 175 -2.67 13.06 22.68
CA ASN A 175 -1.53 12.93 23.59
C ASN A 175 -1.73 11.79 24.60
N GLU A 176 -2.94 11.62 25.13
CA GLU A 176 -3.28 10.48 25.98
C GLU A 176 -3.07 9.15 25.24
N LYS A 177 -3.48 9.09 23.98
CA LYS A 177 -3.29 7.90 23.13
C LYS A 177 -1.84 7.62 22.81
N ILE A 178 -1.03 8.64 22.55
CA ILE A 178 0.41 8.48 22.37
C ILE A 178 1.05 7.90 23.65
N ALA A 179 0.67 8.42 24.82
CA ALA A 179 1.18 7.92 26.10
C ALA A 179 0.81 6.45 26.33
N GLU A 180 -0.45 6.07 26.04
CA GLU A 180 -0.93 4.69 26.08
C GLU A 180 -0.12 3.76 25.16
N GLN A 181 0.15 4.19 23.92
CA GLN A 181 0.95 3.41 22.96
C GLN A 181 2.38 3.17 23.44
N LYS A 182 3.02 4.20 24.01
CA LYS A 182 4.39 4.07 24.54
C LYS A 182 4.44 3.16 25.75
N LEU A 183 3.48 3.29 26.66
CA LEU A 183 3.40 2.47 27.86
C LEU A 183 3.25 0.98 27.52
N ASN A 184 2.48 0.67 26.47
CA ASN A 184 2.14 -0.69 26.10
C ASN A 184 3.03 -1.29 24.99
N GLU A 185 4.07 -0.60 24.53
CA GLU A 185 4.87 -1.02 23.38
C GLU A 185 5.46 -2.44 23.52
N GLU A 186 6.05 -2.74 24.68
CA GLU A 186 6.59 -4.08 24.96
C GLU A 186 5.46 -5.13 25.04
N ALA A 187 4.34 -4.78 25.69
CA ALA A 187 3.19 -5.66 25.82
C ALA A 187 2.58 -5.99 24.45
N VAL A 188 2.58 -5.04 23.50
CA VAL A 188 2.15 -5.25 22.11
C VAL A 188 3.04 -6.28 21.42
N ALA A 189 4.37 -6.17 21.53
CA ALA A 189 5.29 -7.12 20.94
C ALA A 189 5.11 -8.54 21.50
N VAL A 190 4.92 -8.66 22.82
CA VAL A 190 4.62 -9.95 23.49
C VAL A 190 3.28 -10.52 23.03
N ALA A 191 2.25 -9.69 22.92
CA ALA A 191 0.93 -10.11 22.44
C ALA A 191 0.99 -10.63 21.00
N LEU A 192 1.64 -9.90 20.09
CA LEU A 192 1.82 -10.33 18.70
C LEU A 192 2.63 -11.64 18.60
N THR A 193 3.64 -11.82 19.45
CA THR A 193 4.40 -13.07 19.53
C THR A 193 3.48 -14.24 19.90
N ARG A 194 2.66 -14.10 20.96
CA ARG A 194 1.66 -15.10 21.37
C ARG A 194 0.65 -15.39 20.25
N LEU A 195 0.20 -14.34 19.56
CA LEU A 195 -0.70 -14.45 18.43
C LEU A 195 -0.09 -15.30 17.30
N PHE A 196 1.15 -15.00 16.90
CA PHE A 196 1.83 -15.74 15.81
C PHE A 196 2.19 -17.17 16.19
N GLN A 197 2.52 -17.44 17.46
CA GLN A 197 2.69 -18.81 17.97
C GLN A 197 1.39 -19.63 17.81
N ALA A 198 0.22 -19.00 18.01
CA ALA A 198 -1.06 -19.65 17.82
C ALA A 198 -1.43 -19.83 16.33
N MET A 199 -0.97 -18.94 15.42
CA MET A 199 -1.31 -18.96 14.00
C MET A 199 -0.52 -20.00 13.17
N LYS A 200 -0.83 -21.28 13.38
CA LYS A 200 -0.13 -22.41 12.76
C LYS A 200 -0.16 -22.43 11.22
N PHE A 201 -1.19 -21.87 10.59
CA PHE A 201 -1.36 -21.86 9.13
C PHE A 201 -1.07 -20.52 8.46
N LEU A 202 -0.49 -19.55 9.19
CA LEU A 202 -0.17 -18.23 8.63
C LEU A 202 0.78 -18.37 7.43
N LYS A 203 0.42 -17.72 6.32
CA LYS A 203 1.20 -17.70 5.09
C LYS A 203 1.42 -16.30 4.54
N LYS A 204 0.46 -15.40 4.74
CA LYS A 204 0.49 -14.03 4.21
C LYS A 204 0.33 -13.02 5.34
N ILE A 205 1.18 -12.01 5.32
CA ILE A 205 0.98 -10.77 6.09
C ILE A 205 0.83 -9.60 5.12
N GLU A 206 -0.06 -8.69 5.47
CA GLU A 206 -0.28 -7.44 4.78
C GLU A 206 -0.26 -6.30 5.78
N ILE A 207 0.63 -5.34 5.57
CA ILE A 207 0.81 -4.15 6.40
C ILE A 207 0.35 -2.96 5.58
N ARG A 208 -0.53 -2.14 6.16
CA ARG A 208 -1.04 -0.94 5.52
C ARG A 208 -0.97 0.22 6.53
N PRO A 209 -0.87 1.47 6.06
CA PRO A 209 -1.01 2.60 6.95
C PRO A 209 -2.46 2.70 7.44
N TRP A 210 -2.61 3.29 8.62
CA TRP A 210 -3.91 3.70 9.09
C TRP A 210 -4.19 5.11 8.57
N GLU A 211 -5.24 5.25 7.77
CA GLU A 211 -5.73 6.55 7.32
C GLU A 211 -6.65 7.15 8.39
N PHE A 212 -6.19 8.23 9.00
CA PHE A 212 -6.98 9.10 9.86
C PHE A 212 -7.66 10.20 9.05
N ASP A 213 -8.98 10.30 9.15
CA ASP A 213 -9.79 11.45 8.70
C ASP A 213 -10.36 12.15 9.95
N GLY A 214 -9.77 13.29 10.30
CA GLY A 214 -10.11 14.08 11.48
C GLY A 214 -11.49 14.71 11.41
N ARG A 215 -12.03 14.97 10.21
CA ARG A 215 -13.42 15.44 10.01
C ARG A 215 -14.41 14.41 10.54
N LEU A 216 -13.99 13.15 10.46
CA LEU A 216 -14.57 11.95 11.03
C LEU A 216 -14.90 12.08 12.53
N LEU A 217 -13.84 12.36 13.28
CA LEU A 217 -13.82 12.25 14.74
C LEU A 217 -14.18 13.57 15.40
N PHE A 218 -13.83 14.65 14.73
CA PHE A 218 -13.88 16.01 15.23
C PHE A 218 -14.70 16.84 14.23
N PRO A 219 -16.04 16.74 14.28
CA PRO A 219 -16.91 17.52 13.43
C PRO A 219 -16.58 19.01 13.56
N GLY A 220 -16.31 19.66 12.42
CA GLY A 220 -15.89 21.06 12.34
C GLY A 220 -14.47 21.27 11.83
N LEU A 221 -13.67 20.20 11.66
CA LEU A 221 -12.47 20.25 10.81
C LEU A 221 -12.86 20.21 9.33
N GLU A 222 -12.21 21.01 8.48
CA GLU A 222 -12.57 21.10 7.04
C GLU A 222 -11.66 20.26 6.11
N SER A 223 -10.35 20.13 6.39
CA SER A 223 -9.36 19.41 5.55
C SER A 223 -8.36 18.54 6.35
N CYS A 224 -8.78 17.94 7.46
CA CYS A 224 -7.90 17.11 8.29
C CYS A 224 -7.84 15.65 7.81
N VAL A 225 -7.07 15.36 6.74
CA VAL A 225 -6.81 13.98 6.29
C VAL A 225 -5.31 13.67 6.41
N SER A 226 -4.98 12.70 7.26
CA SER A 226 -3.59 12.32 7.59
C SER A 226 -2.71 12.02 6.39
N TYR A 227 -3.25 11.43 5.33
CA TYR A 227 -2.47 11.03 4.16
C TYR A 227 -1.72 12.21 3.52
N GLY A 228 -2.38 13.35 3.33
CA GLY A 228 -1.76 14.55 2.78
C GLY A 228 -0.68 15.13 3.69
N ILE A 229 -0.99 15.22 4.99
CA ILE A 229 -0.08 15.74 6.02
C ILE A 229 1.17 14.87 6.14
N ASP A 230 1.00 13.54 6.17
CA ASP A 230 2.07 12.57 6.41
C ASP A 230 2.99 12.43 5.19
N VAL A 231 2.45 12.46 3.96
CA VAL A 231 3.25 12.47 2.71
C VAL A 231 4.03 13.78 2.58
N GLN A 232 3.38 14.93 2.75
CA GLN A 232 3.95 16.24 2.43
C GLN A 232 5.01 16.71 3.42
N ARG A 233 4.93 16.30 4.70
CA ARG A 233 5.72 16.96 5.76
C ARG A 233 6.90 16.17 6.30
N ARG A 234 6.93 14.84 6.20
CA ARG A 234 7.84 14.09 7.09
C ARG A 234 8.62 12.91 6.55
N GLY A 235 8.21 12.29 5.46
CA GLY A 235 9.00 11.16 4.97
C GLY A 235 8.98 9.92 5.90
N SER A 236 7.90 9.65 6.66
CA SER A 236 7.72 8.38 7.43
C SER A 236 6.25 7.98 7.58
N PHE A 237 5.94 6.68 7.47
CA PHE A 237 4.59 6.11 7.68
C PHE A 237 4.58 5.13 8.86
N PRO A 238 3.43 4.94 9.55
CA PRO A 238 3.27 3.92 10.58
C PRO A 238 3.60 2.50 10.10
N SER A 239 3.44 2.23 8.80
CA SER A 239 3.73 0.95 8.16
C SER A 239 5.19 0.49 8.35
N THR A 240 6.18 1.40 8.33
CA THR A 240 7.59 1.04 8.59
C THR A 240 7.74 0.54 10.02
N ARG A 241 7.16 1.23 11.01
CA ARG A 241 7.20 0.80 12.41
C ARG A 241 6.48 -0.53 12.61
N PHE A 242 5.33 -0.72 11.96
CA PHE A 242 4.59 -1.97 12.01
C PHE A 242 5.39 -3.15 11.45
N LEU A 243 6.15 -2.94 10.37
CA LEU A 243 7.02 -3.96 9.78
C LEU A 243 8.05 -4.47 10.79
N GLU A 244 8.71 -3.58 11.52
CA GLU A 244 9.71 -3.95 12.52
C GLU A 244 9.12 -4.76 13.67
N ILE A 245 7.99 -4.31 14.21
CA ILE A 245 7.33 -4.98 15.33
C ILE A 245 6.80 -6.36 14.91
N ILE A 246 6.25 -6.46 13.69
CA ILE A 246 5.85 -7.75 13.12
C ILE A 246 7.06 -8.66 12.92
N ALA A 247 8.18 -8.12 12.42
CA ALA A 247 9.40 -8.89 12.23
C ALA A 247 9.93 -9.44 13.56
N GLN A 248 9.97 -8.61 14.61
CA GLN A 248 10.37 -9.01 15.96
C GLN A 248 9.46 -10.10 16.51
N ALA A 249 8.15 -9.92 16.43
CA ALA A 249 7.18 -10.90 16.92
C ALA A 249 7.24 -12.23 16.16
N LEU A 250 7.43 -12.22 14.84
CA LEU A 250 7.62 -13.44 14.04
C LEU A 250 8.92 -14.16 14.38
N HIS A 251 10.00 -13.41 14.58
CA HIS A 251 11.29 -13.95 14.99
C HIS A 251 11.20 -14.58 16.38
N ALA A 252 10.60 -13.89 17.35
CA ALA A 252 10.38 -14.43 18.71
C ALA A 252 9.43 -15.65 18.71
N ALA A 253 8.48 -15.71 17.78
CA ALA A 253 7.59 -16.85 17.62
C ALA A 253 8.19 -18.01 16.81
N ASP A 254 9.39 -17.85 16.24
CA ASP A 254 10.00 -18.72 15.22
C ASP A 254 9.01 -19.09 14.09
N ARG A 255 8.31 -18.08 13.59
CA ARG A 255 7.33 -18.23 12.51
C ARG A 255 7.86 -17.60 11.24
N ARG A 256 7.67 -18.31 10.14
CA ARG A 256 7.97 -17.82 8.78
C ARG A 256 6.68 -17.68 7.99
N ILE A 257 6.67 -16.68 7.11
CA ILE A 257 5.58 -16.44 6.16
C ILE A 257 6.10 -16.65 4.74
N LYS A 258 5.18 -16.74 3.78
CA LYS A 258 5.51 -16.88 2.36
C LYS A 258 5.29 -15.60 1.59
N HIS A 259 4.29 -14.81 1.98
CA HIS A 259 3.89 -13.62 1.25
C HIS A 259 3.89 -12.40 2.18
N LEU A 260 4.55 -11.35 1.75
CA LEU A 260 4.59 -10.06 2.43
C LEU A 260 4.04 -9.00 1.48
N ASN A 261 3.04 -8.26 1.93
CA ASN A 261 2.59 -7.02 1.30
C ASN A 261 2.78 -5.87 2.27
N ILE A 262 3.45 -4.81 1.86
CA ILE A 262 3.62 -3.59 2.63
C ILE A 262 3.19 -2.46 1.72
N SER A 263 2.18 -1.72 2.15
CA SER A 263 1.75 -0.51 1.47
C SER A 263 2.32 0.71 2.19
N GLU A 264 2.79 1.66 1.39
CA GLU A 264 3.12 3.03 1.77
C GLU A 264 4.10 3.09 2.94
N PHE A 265 5.37 2.77 2.68
CA PHE A 265 6.44 2.83 3.67
C PHE A 265 7.68 3.53 3.11
N PHE A 266 8.58 3.97 4.00
CA PHE A 266 9.84 4.60 3.64
C PHE A 266 11.01 3.63 3.90
N ALA A 267 11.78 3.34 2.85
CA ALA A 267 12.88 2.38 2.91
C ALA A 267 14.02 2.84 3.83
N ASP A 268 14.28 4.15 3.90
CA ASP A 268 15.39 4.73 4.67
C ASP A 268 15.30 4.51 6.19
N HIS A 269 14.09 4.31 6.69
CA HIS A 269 13.84 4.05 8.11
C HIS A 269 13.89 2.56 8.45
N LEU A 270 14.21 1.70 7.48
CA LEU A 270 14.29 0.27 7.70
C LEU A 270 15.63 -0.10 8.33
N HIS A 271 15.59 -0.84 9.44
CA HIS A 271 16.79 -1.33 10.10
C HIS A 271 17.15 -2.76 9.69
N ASP A 272 18.43 -2.99 9.44
CA ASP A 272 18.98 -4.33 9.24
C ASP A 272 19.21 -5.02 10.59
N SER A 273 18.26 -5.88 10.97
CA SER A 273 18.26 -6.62 12.24
C SER A 273 18.05 -8.11 11.97
N SER A 274 18.38 -8.96 12.96
CA SER A 274 18.08 -10.39 12.87
C SER A 274 16.59 -10.67 12.63
N ALA A 275 15.72 -9.85 13.23
CA ALA A 275 14.27 -9.95 13.07
C ALA A 275 13.81 -9.60 11.66
N THR A 276 14.28 -8.48 11.09
CA THR A 276 13.93 -8.08 9.71
C THR A 276 14.51 -9.05 8.68
N ARG A 277 15.74 -9.54 8.86
CA ARG A 277 16.30 -10.63 8.02
C ARG A 277 15.49 -11.92 8.12
N HIS A 278 15.04 -12.30 9.32
CA HIS A 278 14.19 -13.48 9.52
C HIS A 278 12.86 -13.35 8.78
N LEU A 279 12.23 -12.16 8.81
CA LEU A 279 11.00 -11.88 8.07
C LEU A 279 11.16 -12.11 6.55
N PHE A 280 12.30 -11.72 5.98
CA PHE A 280 12.56 -11.88 4.55
C PHE A 280 12.97 -13.29 4.14
N THR A 281 13.45 -14.09 5.08
CA THR A 281 13.94 -15.44 4.80
C THR A 281 12.79 -16.39 4.46
N GLY A 282 12.82 -16.97 3.27
CA GLY A 282 11.82 -17.94 2.80
C GLY A 282 10.58 -17.30 2.16
N LEU A 283 10.58 -15.98 1.95
CA LEU A 283 9.53 -15.30 1.20
C LEU A 283 9.50 -15.79 -0.25
N GLN A 284 8.29 -16.06 -0.72
CA GLN A 284 7.99 -16.40 -2.11
C GLN A 284 7.44 -15.20 -2.85
N HIS A 285 6.62 -14.38 -2.21
CA HIS A 285 6.04 -13.18 -2.82
C HIS A 285 6.30 -11.94 -1.97
N ILE A 286 6.84 -10.91 -2.59
CA ILE A 286 7.01 -9.59 -1.99
C ILE A 286 6.23 -8.57 -2.82
N ARG A 287 5.41 -7.78 -2.13
CA ARG A 287 4.86 -6.54 -2.66
C ARG A 287 5.20 -5.40 -1.71
N MET A 288 5.72 -4.33 -2.28
CA MET A 288 6.15 -3.13 -1.57
C MET A 288 5.66 -1.90 -2.34
N ASP A 289 4.81 -1.11 -1.71
CA ASP A 289 4.47 0.23 -2.20
C ASP A 289 5.30 1.21 -1.35
N VAL A 290 6.35 1.78 -1.92
CA VAL A 290 7.36 2.60 -1.22
C VAL A 290 7.17 4.05 -1.61
N ILE A 291 7.14 4.96 -0.66
CA ILE A 291 6.94 6.39 -0.94
C ILE A 291 8.30 7.09 -0.85
N HIS A 292 8.60 7.93 -1.85
CA HIS A 292 9.88 8.61 -2.03
C HIS A 292 11.08 7.67 -2.05
N VAL A 293 11.26 6.98 -3.17
CA VAL A 293 12.47 6.19 -3.42
C VAL A 293 13.24 6.85 -4.53
N GLU A 294 14.19 7.69 -4.13
CA GLU A 294 15.42 7.86 -4.91
C GLU A 294 16.18 6.53 -4.82
N PHE A 295 15.72 5.50 -5.54
CA PHE A 295 16.24 4.13 -5.40
C PHE A 295 17.71 4.05 -5.76
N LEU A 296 18.17 5.05 -6.49
CA LEU A 296 19.43 5.01 -7.19
C LEU A 296 20.08 6.41 -7.32
N ALA A 297 19.41 7.54 -7.01
CA ALA A 297 20.11 8.84 -6.92
C ALA A 297 21.14 8.82 -5.79
N ASP A 298 22.03 9.83 -5.73
CA ASP A 298 23.29 9.94 -4.93
C ASP A 298 23.22 9.55 -3.43
N GLU A 299 22.07 9.12 -2.92
CA GLU A 299 21.83 8.49 -1.64
C GLU A 299 21.76 6.94 -1.67
N ALA A 300 22.36 6.27 -2.67
CA ALA A 300 22.40 4.80 -2.82
C ALA A 300 22.76 4.00 -1.53
N ARG A 301 23.49 4.63 -0.59
CA ARG A 301 23.76 4.05 0.75
C ARG A 301 22.50 3.81 1.59
N LYS A 302 21.42 4.55 1.38
CA LYS A 302 20.17 4.45 2.17
C LYS A 302 19.31 3.25 1.77
N ALA A 303 19.39 2.81 0.52
CA ALA A 303 18.67 1.62 0.03
C ALA A 303 19.40 0.29 0.27
N GLN A 304 20.66 0.33 0.74
CA GLN A 304 21.50 -0.86 0.96
C GLN A 304 20.83 -1.88 1.90
N VAL A 305 20.13 -1.41 2.93
CA VAL A 305 19.39 -2.28 3.85
C VAL A 305 18.33 -3.10 3.11
N LEU A 306 17.56 -2.46 2.22
CA LEU A 306 16.52 -3.16 1.46
C LEU A 306 17.12 -4.18 0.49
N VAL A 307 18.25 -3.84 -0.15
CA VAL A 307 19.03 -4.76 -0.99
C VAL A 307 19.49 -5.98 -0.18
N ASP A 308 20.04 -5.77 1.01
CA ASP A 308 20.51 -6.85 1.87
C ASP A 308 19.37 -7.74 2.39
N LEU A 309 18.21 -7.15 2.68
CA LEU A 309 17.01 -7.92 3.02
C LEU A 309 16.49 -8.73 1.82
N PHE A 310 16.57 -8.20 0.60
CA PHE A 310 16.22 -8.99 -0.59
C PHE A 310 17.16 -10.17 -0.83
N LYS A 311 18.45 -10.05 -0.48
CA LYS A 311 19.38 -11.19 -0.52
C LYS A 311 18.91 -12.34 0.40
N CYS A 312 18.24 -12.05 1.52
CA CYS A 312 17.65 -13.09 2.38
C CYS A 312 16.47 -13.83 1.70
N ALA A 313 15.73 -13.17 0.82
CA ALA A 313 14.63 -13.78 0.06
C ALA A 313 15.10 -14.49 -1.23
N GLN A 314 16.36 -14.27 -1.63
CA GLN A 314 16.94 -14.70 -2.91
C GLN A 314 16.65 -16.16 -3.29
N PRO A 315 16.78 -17.16 -2.39
CA PRO A 315 16.62 -18.57 -2.77
C PRO A 315 15.18 -18.97 -3.11
N THR A 316 14.18 -18.23 -2.63
CA THR A 316 12.77 -18.64 -2.64
C THR A 316 11.84 -17.67 -3.36
N LEU A 317 12.30 -16.46 -3.66
CA LEU A 317 11.45 -15.42 -4.25
C LEU A 317 10.99 -15.79 -5.66
N GLN A 318 9.67 -15.80 -5.86
CA GLN A 318 8.98 -16.13 -7.10
C GLN A 318 8.27 -14.93 -7.71
N ARG A 319 7.82 -13.98 -6.89
CA ARG A 319 7.09 -12.78 -7.33
C ARG A 319 7.58 -11.55 -6.61
N LEU A 320 8.00 -10.55 -7.37
CA LEU A 320 8.39 -9.23 -6.87
C LEU A 320 7.47 -8.16 -7.44
N SER A 321 6.92 -7.30 -6.59
CA SER A 321 6.13 -6.14 -6.99
C SER A 321 6.62 -4.93 -6.22
N ILE A 322 7.17 -3.95 -6.93
CA ILE A 322 7.62 -2.68 -6.36
C ILE A 322 6.80 -1.57 -7.03
N VAL A 323 6.13 -0.78 -6.20
CA VAL A 323 5.54 0.50 -6.63
C VAL A 323 6.28 1.57 -5.85
N ALA A 324 6.92 2.52 -6.51
CA ALA A 324 7.66 3.55 -5.82
C ALA A 324 7.70 4.85 -6.62
N GLY A 325 7.60 6.00 -5.96
CA GLY A 325 7.75 7.32 -6.59
C GLY A 325 9.17 7.86 -6.39
N GLY A 326 9.93 8.05 -7.47
CA GLY A 326 11.25 8.68 -7.41
C GLY A 326 12.17 8.34 -8.58
N ASP A 327 13.37 8.92 -8.56
CA ASP A 327 14.38 8.78 -9.61
C ASP A 327 15.28 7.56 -9.41
N GLY A 328 15.52 6.87 -10.51
CA GLY A 328 16.29 5.65 -10.59
C GLY A 328 17.62 5.90 -11.31
N ALA A 329 18.66 6.38 -10.62
CA ALA A 329 19.95 6.68 -11.23
C ALA A 329 20.82 5.54 -11.79
N ASP A 330 21.88 6.03 -12.41
CA ASP A 330 22.85 5.39 -13.27
C ASP A 330 24.12 4.96 -12.53
N GLU A 331 24.03 3.99 -11.62
CA GLU A 331 25.27 3.33 -11.17
C GLU A 331 25.71 2.23 -12.16
N ALA A 332 26.62 2.63 -13.05
CA ALA A 332 27.35 1.75 -13.93
C ALA A 332 28.41 0.96 -13.15
N GLY A 333 28.02 -0.16 -12.52
CA GLY A 333 29.04 -1.05 -11.93
C GLY A 333 28.54 -2.25 -11.12
N GLU A 334 27.31 -2.24 -10.60
CA GLU A 334 26.88 -3.29 -9.68
C GLU A 334 26.45 -4.58 -10.37
N THR A 335 26.77 -5.71 -9.71
CA THR A 335 26.29 -7.04 -10.10
C THR A 335 24.80 -7.12 -9.80
N PRO A 336 23.94 -7.45 -10.78
CA PRO A 336 22.49 -7.47 -10.56
C PRO A 336 22.11 -8.54 -9.52
N LEU A 337 21.11 -8.24 -8.68
CA LEU A 337 20.50 -9.24 -7.81
C LEU A 337 19.88 -10.36 -8.67
N VAL A 338 20.27 -11.60 -8.41
CA VAL A 338 19.79 -12.78 -9.16
C VAL A 338 18.87 -13.61 -8.28
N PHE A 339 17.62 -13.76 -8.66
CA PHE A 339 16.63 -14.57 -7.96
C PHE A 339 16.34 -15.84 -8.77
N PRO A 340 16.88 -17.02 -8.38
CA PRO A 340 16.81 -18.22 -9.21
C PRO A 340 15.39 -18.72 -9.47
N GLN A 341 14.42 -18.37 -8.62
CA GLN A 341 13.03 -18.83 -8.72
C GLN A 341 12.07 -17.73 -9.20
N LEU A 342 12.56 -16.54 -9.55
CA LEU A 342 11.72 -15.39 -9.87
C LEU A 342 11.03 -15.57 -11.22
N GLU A 343 9.70 -15.63 -11.19
CA GLU A 343 8.87 -15.85 -12.38
C GLU A 343 8.12 -14.59 -12.81
N PHE A 344 7.89 -13.66 -11.88
CA PHE A 344 7.07 -12.48 -12.10
C PHE A 344 7.68 -11.23 -11.46
N VAL A 345 7.81 -10.16 -12.26
CA VAL A 345 8.19 -8.83 -11.78
C VAL A 345 7.11 -7.83 -12.16
N ARG A 346 6.70 -7.01 -11.20
CA ARG A 346 5.87 -5.82 -11.42
C ARG A 346 6.60 -4.59 -10.91
N LEU A 347 6.73 -3.58 -11.76
CA LEU A 347 7.29 -2.28 -11.42
C LEU A 347 6.25 -1.20 -11.69
N GLY A 348 6.15 -0.19 -10.81
CA GLY A 348 5.32 0.97 -11.10
C GLY A 348 5.66 2.23 -10.32
N GLY A 349 5.25 3.38 -10.86
CA GLY A 349 5.51 4.71 -10.29
C GLY A 349 6.93 5.23 -10.46
N LEU A 350 7.82 4.47 -11.10
CA LEU A 350 9.26 4.69 -11.08
C LEU A 350 9.76 5.45 -12.32
N ILE A 351 10.79 6.27 -12.12
CA ILE A 351 11.69 6.72 -13.19
C ILE A 351 12.90 5.77 -13.17
N LEU A 352 13.26 5.19 -14.30
CA LEU A 352 14.28 4.13 -14.38
C LEU A 352 15.22 4.35 -15.55
N SER A 353 16.51 4.13 -15.31
CA SER A 353 17.46 3.91 -16.39
C SER A 353 17.26 2.55 -17.06
N THR A 354 17.23 2.56 -18.40
CA THR A 354 17.01 1.36 -19.21
C THR A 354 18.15 0.33 -19.09
N PRO A 355 19.45 0.69 -19.12
CA PRO A 355 20.53 -0.31 -19.08
C PRO A 355 20.60 -1.12 -17.77
N PRO A 356 20.49 -0.53 -16.56
CA PRO A 356 20.38 -1.30 -15.31
C PRO A 356 19.16 -2.22 -15.28
N LEU A 357 18.00 -1.73 -15.72
CA LEU A 357 16.77 -2.53 -15.78
C LEU A 357 16.96 -3.76 -16.68
N VAL A 358 17.50 -3.58 -17.90
CA VAL A 358 17.78 -4.70 -18.82
C VAL A 358 18.75 -5.69 -18.21
N ARG A 359 19.83 -5.23 -17.57
CA ARG A 359 20.81 -6.10 -16.88
C ARG A 359 20.14 -6.94 -15.80
N PHE A 360 19.32 -6.32 -14.96
CA PHE A 360 18.55 -7.00 -13.93
C PHE A 360 17.62 -8.06 -14.53
N LEU A 361 16.80 -7.70 -15.52
CA LEU A 361 15.83 -8.62 -16.12
C LEU A 361 16.51 -9.82 -16.77
N ARG A 362 17.60 -9.61 -17.52
CA ARG A 362 18.37 -10.67 -18.19
C ARG A 362 19.07 -11.62 -17.23
N ALA A 363 19.42 -11.15 -16.03
CA ALA A 363 20.06 -11.98 -15.03
C ALA A 363 19.10 -12.99 -14.37
N GLN A 364 17.79 -12.88 -14.60
CA GLN A 364 16.78 -13.76 -13.98
C GLN A 364 16.52 -15.01 -14.85
N PRO A 365 16.90 -16.22 -14.40
CA PRO A 365 16.86 -17.42 -15.25
C PRO A 365 15.45 -17.92 -15.58
N ASN A 366 14.49 -17.71 -14.67
CA ASN A 366 13.14 -18.27 -14.76
C ASN A 366 12.04 -17.21 -14.93
N LEU A 367 12.42 -15.98 -15.31
CA LEU A 367 11.50 -14.87 -15.45
C LEU A 367 10.58 -15.07 -16.65
N LYS A 368 9.27 -15.20 -16.39
CA LYS A 368 8.25 -15.48 -17.42
C LYS A 368 7.38 -14.27 -17.73
N ARG A 369 7.16 -13.40 -16.73
CA ARG A 369 6.12 -12.38 -16.80
C ARG A 369 6.55 -11.03 -16.23
N LEU A 370 6.18 -9.96 -16.95
CA LEU A 370 6.44 -8.58 -16.55
C LEU A 370 5.16 -7.74 -16.48
N GLU A 371 5.13 -6.74 -15.61
CA GLU A 371 4.08 -5.74 -15.54
C GLU A 371 4.69 -4.36 -15.22
N PHE A 372 4.41 -3.38 -16.08
CA PHE A 372 4.86 -2.00 -15.93
C PHE A 372 3.65 -1.07 -15.77
N SER A 373 3.73 -0.10 -14.87
CA SER A 373 2.62 0.76 -14.49
C SER A 373 3.11 2.15 -14.11
N ASN A 374 2.86 3.21 -14.88
CA ASN A 374 3.37 4.56 -14.57
C ASN A 374 4.90 4.55 -14.48
N ILE A 375 5.57 4.13 -15.55
CA ILE A 375 7.04 4.04 -15.60
C ILE A 375 7.57 5.05 -16.62
N TYR A 376 8.60 5.79 -16.25
CA TYR A 376 9.36 6.65 -17.15
C TYR A 376 10.78 6.08 -17.37
N LEU A 377 11.22 5.96 -18.63
CA LEU A 377 12.59 5.57 -18.96
C LEU A 377 13.44 6.82 -19.24
N SER A 378 14.43 7.06 -18.39
CA SER A 378 15.24 8.30 -18.36
C SER A 378 16.53 8.24 -19.14
N THR A 379 16.82 7.15 -19.86
CA THR A 379 18.08 6.98 -20.58
C THR A 379 17.99 7.46 -22.03
N PRO A 380 18.95 8.28 -22.52
CA PRO A 380 18.93 8.76 -23.89
C PRO A 380 19.06 7.66 -24.92
N ASP A 381 18.26 7.81 -25.97
CA ASP A 381 18.16 6.88 -27.10
C ASP A 381 17.80 5.43 -26.70
N ALA A 382 17.34 5.21 -25.46
CA ALA A 382 17.05 3.90 -24.89
C ALA A 382 15.65 3.84 -24.29
N GLY A 383 14.63 4.15 -25.10
CA GLY A 383 13.22 4.11 -24.72
C GLY A 383 12.60 2.70 -24.67
N TRP A 384 11.26 2.65 -24.68
CA TRP A 384 10.49 1.40 -24.60
C TRP A 384 10.78 0.40 -25.74
N PRO A 385 10.95 0.82 -27.01
CA PRO A 385 11.35 -0.11 -28.06
C PRO A 385 12.65 -0.85 -27.72
N SER A 386 13.68 -0.12 -27.26
CA SER A 386 14.97 -0.68 -26.86
C SER A 386 14.85 -1.64 -25.67
N LEU A 387 14.04 -1.29 -24.66
CA LEU A 387 13.77 -2.18 -23.52
C LEU A 387 13.09 -3.49 -23.98
N VAL A 388 12.09 -3.39 -24.86
CA VAL A 388 11.30 -4.54 -25.32
C VAL A 388 12.13 -5.51 -26.18
N GLU A 389 12.96 -4.98 -27.08
CA GLU A 389 13.92 -5.79 -27.86
C GLU A 389 14.94 -6.48 -26.96
N ALA A 390 15.27 -5.85 -25.83
CA ALA A 390 16.27 -6.36 -24.91
C ALA A 390 15.75 -7.39 -23.89
N LEU A 391 14.43 -7.65 -23.84
CA LEU A 391 13.83 -8.59 -22.90
C LEU A 391 14.38 -10.02 -23.08
N PRO A 392 14.63 -10.76 -21.98
CA PRO A 392 15.18 -12.11 -22.09
C PRO A 392 14.22 -13.08 -22.78
N THR A 393 14.78 -14.11 -23.41
CA THR A 393 14.03 -15.13 -24.16
C THR A 393 13.06 -15.94 -23.30
N SER A 394 13.30 -16.01 -22.00
CA SER A 394 12.43 -16.62 -21.00
C SER A 394 11.10 -15.88 -20.79
N VAL A 395 11.01 -14.59 -21.14
CA VAL A 395 9.78 -13.81 -20.95
C VAL A 395 8.75 -14.20 -21.99
N GLU A 396 7.64 -14.76 -21.52
CA GLU A 396 6.50 -15.21 -22.33
C GLU A 396 5.49 -14.08 -22.56
N SER A 397 5.35 -13.18 -21.57
CA SER A 397 4.41 -12.06 -21.66
C SER A 397 4.76 -10.87 -20.78
N TRP A 398 4.27 -9.70 -21.20
CA TRP A 398 4.35 -8.48 -20.41
C TRP A 398 3.07 -7.66 -20.50
N LYS A 399 2.85 -6.79 -19.53
CA LYS A 399 1.64 -5.98 -19.40
C LYS A 399 2.00 -4.53 -19.11
N VAL A 400 1.25 -3.62 -19.71
CA VAL A 400 1.22 -2.20 -19.37
C VAL A 400 -0.10 -1.87 -18.69
N SER A 401 -0.04 -1.27 -17.51
CA SER A 401 -1.21 -0.79 -16.77
C SER A 401 -1.00 0.65 -16.33
N GLY A 402 -1.29 1.61 -17.21
CA GLY A 402 -1.12 3.04 -16.96
C GLY A 402 -0.18 3.70 -17.97
N PRO A 403 -0.02 5.03 -17.90
CA PRO A 403 0.89 5.76 -18.76
C PRO A 403 2.33 5.25 -18.66
N LEU A 404 3.07 5.30 -19.77
CA LEU A 404 4.50 5.10 -19.81
C LEU A 404 5.15 6.32 -20.49
N GLY A 405 6.37 6.65 -20.10
CA GLY A 405 7.15 7.72 -20.72
C GLY A 405 8.55 7.25 -21.08
N HIS A 406 9.16 7.95 -22.02
CA HIS A 406 10.58 7.92 -22.28
C HIS A 406 10.97 9.26 -22.91
N GLU A 407 12.26 9.55 -22.90
CA GLU A 407 12.91 10.74 -23.46
C GLU A 407 12.34 11.39 -24.75
N PRO A 408 12.67 12.68 -24.99
CA PRO A 408 13.53 13.56 -24.16
C PRO A 408 12.75 14.33 -23.10
N VAL A 409 13.37 14.53 -21.93
CA VAL A 409 12.96 15.58 -20.98
C VAL A 409 13.45 16.91 -21.57
N ASN A 410 12.56 17.83 -21.97
CA ASN A 410 13.02 19.20 -22.20
C ASN A 410 13.54 19.74 -20.85
N ALA A 411 14.75 20.27 -20.84
CA ALA A 411 15.38 20.84 -19.64
C ALA A 411 14.53 21.95 -18.97
N ASP A 412 13.61 22.55 -19.72
CA ASP A 412 12.68 23.60 -19.27
C ASP A 412 11.22 23.11 -19.07
N GLY A 413 10.98 21.80 -19.13
CA GLY A 413 9.66 21.18 -19.05
C GLY A 413 9.26 20.74 -17.64
N PRO A 414 7.95 20.70 -17.32
CA PRO A 414 7.50 20.29 -16.00
C PRO A 414 7.79 18.80 -15.75
N THR A 415 7.78 18.39 -14.47
CA THR A 415 8.10 17.06 -13.91
C THR A 415 7.81 15.90 -14.86
N ALA A 416 8.72 14.92 -14.98
CA ALA A 416 8.66 13.77 -15.91
C ALA A 416 7.30 13.04 -15.98
N TYR A 417 6.47 13.10 -14.92
CA TYR A 417 5.08 12.62 -14.91
C TYR A 417 4.18 13.26 -15.99
N ASN A 418 4.41 14.51 -16.34
CA ASN A 418 3.65 15.24 -17.37
C ASN A 418 3.96 14.76 -18.79
N TRP A 419 5.02 13.96 -18.95
CA TRP A 419 5.50 13.43 -20.23
C TRP A 419 5.10 11.96 -20.43
N MET A 420 4.47 11.33 -19.43
CA MET A 420 3.96 9.97 -19.57
C MET A 420 2.67 9.98 -20.37
N THR A 421 2.59 9.16 -21.41
CA THR A 421 1.40 9.03 -22.25
C THR A 421 0.89 7.60 -22.22
N THR A 422 -0.35 7.38 -22.69
CA THR A 422 -0.85 6.01 -22.83
C THR A 422 -0.07 5.32 -23.94
N TRP A 423 0.82 4.41 -23.58
CA TRP A 423 1.68 3.73 -24.54
C TRP A 423 0.86 2.86 -25.50
N ILE A 424 1.08 3.05 -26.81
CA ILE A 424 0.26 2.42 -27.85
C ILE A 424 1.05 1.25 -28.47
N PRO A 425 0.43 0.06 -28.62
CA PRO A 425 1.10 -1.10 -29.22
C PRO A 425 1.66 -0.92 -30.65
N GLN A 426 1.33 0.18 -31.35
CA GLN A 426 1.86 0.52 -32.67
C GLN A 426 3.33 0.97 -32.62
N GLU A 427 3.85 1.30 -31.43
CA GLU A 427 5.24 1.68 -31.22
C GLU A 427 6.21 0.48 -31.25
N LEU A 428 5.70 -0.75 -31.33
CA LEU A 428 6.54 -1.94 -31.47
C LEU A 428 7.03 -2.11 -32.91
N PRO A 429 8.33 -2.37 -33.12
CA PRO A 429 8.83 -2.82 -34.40
C PRO A 429 8.06 -4.07 -34.84
N PRO A 430 7.69 -4.20 -36.13
CA PRO A 430 7.09 -5.42 -36.66
C PRO A 430 7.95 -6.68 -36.42
N THR A 431 9.27 -6.49 -36.27
CA THR A 431 10.28 -7.50 -35.99
C THR A 431 10.44 -7.84 -34.51
N SER A 432 9.73 -7.15 -33.61
CA SER A 432 9.89 -7.32 -32.15
C SER A 432 9.46 -8.70 -31.63
N GLY A 433 8.72 -9.47 -32.42
CA GLY A 433 8.20 -10.77 -32.02
C GLY A 433 7.12 -10.71 -30.94
N TRP A 434 6.57 -9.52 -30.66
CA TRP A 434 5.51 -9.31 -29.68
C TRP A 434 4.18 -8.99 -30.34
N LYS A 435 3.11 -9.63 -29.86
CA LYS A 435 1.74 -9.38 -30.31
C LYS A 435 0.93 -8.71 -29.20
N ALA A 436 0.41 -7.53 -29.49
CA ALA A 436 -0.51 -6.82 -28.61
C ALA A 436 -1.89 -7.48 -28.57
N ILE A 437 -2.43 -7.61 -27.36
CA ILE A 437 -3.76 -8.13 -27.06
C ILE A 437 -4.44 -7.06 -26.19
N PRO A 438 -5.28 -6.20 -26.78
CA PRO A 438 -5.99 -5.19 -26.01
C PRO A 438 -6.95 -5.85 -25.02
N ARG A 439 -6.94 -5.37 -23.76
CA ARG A 439 -7.89 -5.79 -22.72
C ARG A 439 -8.47 -4.55 -22.03
N LYS A 440 -9.62 -4.72 -21.37
CA LYS A 440 -10.37 -3.66 -20.68
C LYS A 440 -9.56 -2.85 -19.64
N TYR A 441 -8.41 -3.36 -19.17
CA TYR A 441 -7.62 -2.78 -18.06
C TYR A 441 -6.11 -2.74 -18.36
N GLY A 442 -5.75 -2.42 -19.60
CA GLY A 442 -4.36 -2.26 -20.04
C GLY A 442 -4.03 -3.06 -21.30
N THR A 443 -2.80 -2.87 -21.78
CA THR A 443 -2.31 -3.54 -22.98
C THR A 443 -1.45 -4.74 -22.59
N TYR A 444 -1.80 -5.91 -23.11
CA TYR A 444 -1.08 -7.16 -22.84
C TYR A 444 -0.29 -7.57 -24.09
N PHE A 445 0.91 -8.11 -23.89
CA PHE A 445 1.79 -8.54 -24.95
C PHE A 445 2.21 -9.98 -24.72
N ALA A 446 2.09 -10.81 -25.75
CA ALA A 446 2.57 -12.19 -25.76
C ALA A 446 3.54 -12.37 -26.93
N ARG A 447 4.49 -13.29 -26.80
CA ARG A 447 5.36 -13.63 -27.94
C ARG A 447 4.53 -14.18 -29.10
N ALA A 448 4.81 -13.71 -30.30
CA ALA A 448 4.33 -14.31 -31.54
C ALA A 448 4.94 -15.72 -31.62
N SER A 449 4.07 -16.72 -31.80
CA SER A 449 4.47 -18.13 -31.93
C SER A 449 5.03 -18.42 -33.31
#